data_AF-E9PNA0-F1
#
_entry.id   AF-E9PNA0-F1
#
_cell.length_a   1.000
_cell.length_b   1.000
_cell.length_c   1.000
_cell.angle_alpha   90.00
_cell.angle_beta   90.00
_cell.angle_gamma   90.00
#
_symmetry.space_group_name_H-M   'P 1'
#
loop_
_entity.id
_entity.type
_entity.pdbx_description
1 polymer ?
#
loop_
_entity_poly.entity_id
_entity_poly.type
_entity_poly.pdbx_seq_one_letter_code
_entity_poly.pdbx_strand_id
1 'polypeptide(L)'
;MVGAGISTPSGIPDFRSPGSGLYSNLQQYDLPYPEAIFELPFFFHNPKPFFTLAKELYPGNYKPNVTHYFLRLLHDKGLLLRLYTQNIDGLER
;
A
#
# COMPACT_ATOMS: atom_id res chain seq x y z
N MET A 1 14.11 0.54 6.59
CA MET A 1 13.24 0.92 5.45
C MET A 1 12.29 -0.24 5.20
N VAL A 2 11.01 0.04 4.94
CA VAL A 2 9.96 -0.97 4.74
C VAL A 2 9.09 -0.61 3.53
N GLY A 3 8.26 -1.56 3.08
CA GLY A 3 7.26 -1.36 2.03
C GLY A 3 6.11 -2.36 2.18
N ALA A 4 5.26 -2.49 1.16
CA ALA A 4 3.94 -3.12 1.28
C ALA A 4 3.96 -4.56 1.83
N GLY A 5 5.07 -5.29 1.65
CA GLY A 5 5.24 -6.64 2.19
C GLY A 5 5.06 -6.75 3.70
N ILE A 6 5.30 -5.69 4.48
CA ILE A 6 5.04 -5.73 5.93
C ILE A 6 3.54 -5.68 6.26
N SER A 7 2.70 -5.21 5.33
CA SER A 7 1.26 -5.01 5.49
C SER A 7 0.42 -6.13 4.88
N THR A 8 1.02 -7.04 4.10
CA THR A 8 0.30 -8.21 3.55
C THR A 8 -0.32 -9.11 4.63
N PRO A 9 0.31 -9.38 5.80
CA PRO A 9 -0.33 -10.14 6.87
C PRO A 9 -1.47 -9.39 7.55
N SER A 10 -1.55 -8.07 7.36
CA SER A 10 -2.64 -7.22 7.84
C SER A 10 -3.85 -7.19 6.89
N GLY A 11 -3.80 -7.94 5.78
CA GLY A 11 -4.87 -8.01 4.78
C GLY A 11 -4.79 -6.92 3.71
N ILE A 12 -3.68 -6.17 3.65
CA ILE A 12 -3.45 -5.15 2.63
C ILE A 12 -2.63 -5.78 1.50
N PRO A 13 -3.15 -5.88 0.27
CA PRO A 13 -2.39 -6.47 -0.83
C PRO A 13 -1.15 -5.64 -1.13
N ASP A 14 -0.08 -6.30 -1.58
CA ASP A 14 1.03 -5.59 -2.19
C ASP A 14 0.69 -5.19 -3.63
N PHE A 15 1.62 -4.52 -4.30
CA PHE A 15 1.41 -4.07 -5.67
C PHE A 15 1.77 -5.14 -6.71
N ARG A 16 2.81 -5.94 -6.45
CA ARG A 16 3.54 -6.70 -7.49
C ARG A 16 3.44 -8.22 -7.39
N SER A 17 2.88 -8.79 -6.32
CA SER A 17 2.78 -10.25 -6.21
C SER A 17 1.94 -10.81 -7.36
N PRO A 18 2.43 -11.84 -8.09
CA PRO A 18 1.66 -12.46 -9.16
C PRO A 18 0.36 -13.07 -8.61
N GLY A 19 -0.78 -12.73 -9.22
CA GLY A 19 -2.10 -13.30 -8.90
C GLY A 19 -2.79 -12.73 -7.65
N SER A 20 -2.06 -12.10 -6.72
CA SER A 20 -2.64 -11.47 -5.51
C SER A 20 -2.35 -9.97 -5.39
N GLY A 21 -1.32 -9.49 -6.08
CA GLY A 21 -0.91 -8.09 -6.07
C GLY A 21 -1.85 -7.21 -6.90
N LEU A 22 -1.92 -5.94 -6.52
CA LEU A 22 -2.84 -4.96 -7.08
C LEU A 22 -2.78 -4.91 -8.61
N TYR A 23 -1.59 -4.87 -9.20
CA TYR A 23 -1.39 -4.75 -10.65
C TYR A 23 -1.93 -5.95 -11.44
N SER A 24 -2.07 -7.12 -10.80
CA SER A 24 -2.67 -8.30 -11.45
C SER A 24 -4.19 -8.17 -11.63
N ASN A 25 -4.84 -7.27 -10.89
CA ASN A 25 -6.30 -7.14 -10.81
C ASN A 25 -6.84 -5.82 -11.42
N LEU A 26 -6.04 -5.08 -12.18
CA LEU A 26 -6.42 -3.78 -12.74
C LEU A 26 -7.05 -3.83 -14.15
N GLN A 27 -7.30 -5.02 -14.69
CA GLN A 27 -7.82 -5.18 -16.06
C GLN A 27 -9.15 -4.44 -16.30
N GLN A 28 -9.96 -4.26 -15.24
CA GLN A 28 -11.23 -3.54 -15.30
C GLN A 28 -11.11 -2.02 -15.56
N TYR A 29 -9.91 -1.45 -15.44
CA TYR A 29 -9.68 -0.01 -15.51
C TYR A 29 -9.25 0.52 -16.88
N ASP A 30 -9.11 -0.37 -17.88
CA ASP A 30 -8.69 -0.03 -19.26
C ASP A 30 -7.44 0.87 -19.30
N LEU A 31 -6.42 0.46 -18.54
CA LEU A 31 -5.17 1.20 -18.40
C LEU A 31 -4.21 0.84 -19.54
N PRO A 32 -3.38 1.78 -20.03
CA PRO A 32 -2.36 1.48 -21.02
C PRO A 32 -1.29 0.50 -20.48
N TYR A 33 -1.03 0.57 -19.18
CA TYR A 33 -0.21 -0.35 -18.39
C TYR A 33 -0.58 -0.19 -16.90
N PRO A 34 -0.36 -1.20 -16.05
CA PRO A 34 -0.86 -1.21 -14.66
C PRO A 34 -0.43 -0.01 -13.82
N GLU A 35 0.81 0.45 -13.98
CA GLU A 35 1.39 1.55 -13.20
C GLU A 35 0.75 2.91 -13.53
N ALA A 36 0.12 3.06 -14.70
CA ALA A 36 -0.47 4.33 -15.15
C ALA A 36 -1.48 4.89 -14.15
N ILE A 37 -2.18 4.02 -13.40
CA ILE A 37 -3.14 4.45 -12.36
C ILE A 37 -2.51 5.29 -11.24
N PHE A 38 -1.19 5.19 -11.05
CA PHE A 38 -0.42 5.93 -10.03
C PHE A 38 0.48 7.01 -10.63
N GLU A 39 0.39 7.27 -11.94
CA GLU A 39 1.14 8.35 -12.58
C GLU A 39 0.37 9.66 -12.58
N LEU A 40 1.02 10.76 -12.19
CA LEU A 40 0.40 12.09 -12.16
C LEU A 40 -0.14 12.53 -13.53
N PRO A 41 0.59 12.38 -14.67
CA PRO A 41 0.05 12.77 -15.98
C PRO A 41 -1.24 12.03 -16.33
N PHE A 42 -1.30 10.72 -16.06
CA PHE A 42 -2.50 9.92 -16.29
C PHE A 42 -3.63 10.35 -15.36
N PHE A 43 -3.36 10.55 -14.07
CA PHE A 43 -4.35 11.00 -13.09
C PHE A 43 -4.98 12.34 -13.49
N PHE A 44 -4.19 13.32 -13.94
CA PHE A 44 -4.73 14.61 -14.39
C PHE A 44 -5.55 14.51 -15.68
N HIS A 45 -5.28 13.53 -16.54
CA HIS A 45 -6.07 13.27 -17.74
C HIS A 45 -7.37 12.50 -17.45
N ASN A 46 -7.27 11.43 -16.66
CA ASN A 46 -8.37 10.57 -16.28
C ASN A 46 -8.21 10.08 -14.82
N PRO A 47 -8.79 10.79 -13.84
CA PRO A 47 -8.65 10.44 -12.43
C PRO A 47 -9.59 9.30 -11.98
N LYS A 48 -10.55 8.90 -12.83
CA LYS A 48 -11.61 7.94 -12.47
C LYS A 48 -11.06 6.58 -12.03
N PRO A 49 -10.10 5.93 -12.72
CA PRO A 49 -9.52 4.67 -12.26
C PRO A 49 -8.96 4.75 -10.84
N PHE A 50 -8.18 5.80 -10.54
CA PHE A 50 -7.61 6.00 -9.21
C PHE A 50 -8.69 6.14 -8.13
N PHE A 51 -9.73 6.95 -8.37
CA PHE A 51 -10.78 7.14 -7.37
C PHE A 51 -11.64 5.89 -7.14
N THR A 52 -11.91 5.12 -8.19
CA THR A 52 -12.61 3.83 -8.05
C THR A 52 -11.78 2.87 -7.20
N LEU A 53 -10.49 2.72 -7.53
CA LEU A 53 -9.56 1.88 -6.78
C LEU A 53 -9.42 2.35 -5.32
N ALA A 54 -9.24 3.64 -5.10
CA ALA A 54 -9.11 4.21 -3.75
C ALA A 54 -10.34 3.90 -2.89
N LYS A 55 -11.54 3.90 -3.48
CA LYS A 55 -12.78 3.52 -2.79
C LYS A 55 -12.86 2.01 -2.49
N GLU A 56 -12.26 1.16 -3.30
CA GLU A 56 -12.15 -0.28 -2.99
C GLU A 56 -11.18 -0.52 -1.81
N LEU A 57 -10.17 0.32 -1.68
CA LEU A 57 -9.16 0.24 -0.61
C LEU A 57 -9.60 0.93 0.69
N TYR A 58 -10.58 1.85 0.65
CA TYR A 58 -11.08 2.61 1.82
C TYR A 58 -12.58 2.41 2.08
N PRO A 59 -13.02 2.26 3.35
CA PRO A 59 -12.26 2.16 4.58
C PRO A 59 -12.05 0.70 4.99
N GLY A 60 -10.80 0.24 5.02
CA GLY A 60 -10.43 -1.00 5.69
C GLY A 60 -10.01 -0.74 7.13
N ASN A 61 -10.67 -1.36 8.11
CA ASN A 61 -10.20 -1.41 9.51
C ASN A 61 -9.04 -2.42 9.62
N TYR A 62 -7.93 -2.14 8.93
CA TYR A 62 -6.73 -2.96 9.01
C TYR A 62 -6.02 -2.74 10.34
N LYS A 63 -5.43 -3.79 10.89
CA LYS A 63 -4.68 -3.73 12.15
C LYS A 63 -3.19 -3.92 11.90
N PRO A 64 -2.31 -3.22 12.62
CA PRO A 64 -0.88 -3.53 12.61
C PRO A 64 -0.64 -4.98 13.01
N ASN A 65 0.37 -5.60 12.43
CA ASN A 65 0.76 -6.99 12.72
C ASN A 65 2.10 -7.06 13.49
N VAL A 66 2.60 -8.27 13.72
CA VAL A 66 3.84 -8.52 14.50
C VAL A 66 5.03 -7.70 13.99
N THR A 67 5.18 -7.50 12.69
CA THR A 67 6.28 -6.70 12.11
C THR A 67 6.18 -5.23 12.53
N HIS A 68 4.97 -4.67 12.56
CA HIS A 68 4.72 -3.30 13.00
C HIS A 68 5.02 -3.15 14.50
N TYR A 69 4.57 -4.11 15.32
CA TYR A 69 4.86 -4.13 16.75
C TYR A 69 6.35 -4.34 17.06
N PHE A 70 7.08 -5.06 16.22
CA PHE A 70 8.54 -5.15 16.33
C PHE A 70 9.23 -3.80 16.10
N LEU A 71 8.79 -3.01 15.11
CA LEU A 71 9.28 -1.65 14.90
C LEU A 71 8.96 -0.75 16.11
N ARG A 72 7.76 -0.90 16.69
CA ARG A 72 7.40 -0.22 17.94
C ARG A 72 8.30 -0.63 19.11
N LEU A 73 8.65 -1.91 19.23
CA LEU A 73 9.58 -2.38 20.26
C LEU A 73 10.98 -1.77 20.12
N LEU A 74 11.49 -1.61 18.89
CA LEU A 74 12.75 -0.91 18.64
C LEU A 74 12.67 0.57 19.08
N HIS A 75 11.53 1.22 18.85
CA HIS A 75 11.28 2.57 19.34
C HIS A 75 11.27 2.63 20.88
N ASP A 76 10.51 1.75 21.53
CA ASP A 76 10.41 1.69 22.99
C ASP A 76 11.76 1.40 23.67
N LYS A 77 12.66 0.69 22.99
CA LYS A 77 14.03 0.42 23.45
C LYS A 77 15.04 1.53 23.13
N GLY A 78 14.63 2.61 22.46
CA GLY A 78 15.53 3.68 22.03
C GLY A 78 16.51 3.28 20.91
N LEU A 79 16.24 2.18 20.20
CA LEU A 79 17.10 1.64 19.14
C LEU A 79 16.67 2.10 17.74
N LEU A 80 15.43 2.58 17.59
CA LEU A 80 14.91 3.05 16.32
C LEU A 80 15.24 4.53 16.09
N LEU A 81 16.25 4.81 15.27
CA LEU A 81 16.58 6.18 14.84
C LEU A 81 15.49 6.78 13.93
N ARG A 82 15.04 6.00 12.93
CA ARG A 82 14.02 6.42 11.96
C ARG A 82 13.39 5.23 11.27
N LEU A 83 12.10 5.33 10.97
CA LEU A 83 11.39 4.43 10.08
C LEU A 83 11.07 5.13 8.77
N TYR A 84 11.64 4.63 7.68
CA TYR A 84 11.28 5.04 6.31
C TYR A 84 10.34 3.99 5.74
N THR A 85 9.11 4.38 5.42
CA THR A 85 8.09 3.51 4.82
C THR A 85 7.71 4.01 3.42
N GLN A 86 7.47 3.08 2.51
CA GLN A 86 6.84 3.34 1.21
C GLN A 86 5.30 3.20 1.29
N ASN A 87 4.78 2.75 2.43
CA ASN A 87 3.35 2.49 2.61
C ASN A 87 2.59 3.79 2.86
N ILE A 88 1.31 3.76 2.48
CA ILE A 88 0.34 4.84 2.71
C ILE A 88 -0.85 4.38 3.58
N ASP A 89 -0.74 3.19 4.17
CA ASP A 89 -1.79 2.55 4.98
C ASP A 89 -1.87 3.11 6.41
N GLY A 90 -0.78 3.70 6.91
CA GLY A 90 -0.73 4.33 8.23
C GLY A 90 -0.59 3.36 9.40
N LEU A 91 -0.31 2.07 9.16
CA LEU A 91 -0.19 1.06 10.21
C LEU A 91 1.04 1.24 11.10
N GLU A 92 2.01 2.07 10.68
CA GLU A 92 3.21 2.39 11.46
C GLU A 92 3.05 3.59 12.42
N ARG A 93 1.87 4.23 12.44
CA ARG A 93 1.57 5.37 13.32
C ARG A 93 1.31 5.00 14.77
#